data_AF-W2K005-F1
#
_entry.id   AF-W2K005-F1
#
_cell.length_a   1.000
_cell.length_b   1.000
_cell.length_c   1.000
_cell.angle_alpha   90.00
_cell.angle_beta   90.00
_cell.angle_gamma   90.00
#
_symmetry.space_group_name_H-M   'P 1'
#
loop_
_entity.id
_entity.type
_entity.pdbx_description
1 polymer ?
#
loop_
_entity_poly.entity_id
_entity_poly.type
_entity_poly.pdbx_seq_one_letter_code
_entity_poly.pdbx_strand_id
1 'polypeptide(L)'
;MFIPLLHKYIRMTNPYIRQLLVGWITVLDSVPDIDMLDWLPEFLDGLFNMLSDGNREIRQAADSALAEFLREIKQTEDVEFGRMVDILVGQCNSKERFNRLTAVSWVQEFVNLGREKLVEFYADLLAAIMHCISDAEHEIRQVAERANDDLLQLVKSTTEDVELLPLMQKLTTELSSDHVPTRMAALRWISMLLEKYPNQLSAHIGQLLPALLRTLSDISDSVVLLDLEVLARISLNKVEFEKVLNAILLLFAQDRRLLEMRGSMIVRKLCVLLDSKSIYLIFAKVLGTEAVYLDSQADSEFAAVMVQTLNLILLTANELEHLRDILRRSFQSRASEDDVEVFTALFRSWCHNPIAAFSLCLLAQSYSLSAALISKFADIDASVGFLMQIDKLVQLLESPIFIHMRLQLLEIQEDYHTDLVKSLYGLLMLLPQSAAFRVLRDRLASVTSMATAIGRMDLNGDSSRLRQSGETPNSTRSDDASVSDSPRIDADALLAHFENVQAKHTELRRKGMYEKSLAKEQTTANV
;
A
#
# COMPACT_ATOMS: atom_id res chain seq x y z
N MET A 1 -44.54 12.33 43.88
CA MET A 1 -43.92 11.77 45.11
C MET A 1 -43.11 10.49 44.83
N PHE A 2 -43.39 9.75 43.74
CA PHE A 2 -42.72 8.49 43.42
C PHE A 2 -41.30 8.64 42.84
N ILE A 3 -41.04 9.61 41.95
CA ILE A 3 -39.72 9.79 41.30
C ILE A 3 -38.54 9.91 42.30
N PRO A 4 -38.61 10.71 43.39
CA PRO A 4 -37.51 10.77 44.37
C PRO A 4 -37.28 9.46 45.12
N LEU A 5 -38.33 8.66 45.33
CA LEU A 5 -38.22 7.33 45.93
C LEU A 5 -37.57 6.37 44.94
N LEU A 6 -38.01 6.38 43.68
CA LEU A 6 -37.43 5.59 42.62
C LEU A 6 -35.90 5.83 42.52
N HIS A 7 -35.48 7.09 42.46
CA HIS A 7 -34.05 7.44 42.44
C HIS A 7 -33.29 6.90 43.66
N LYS A 8 -33.90 6.91 44.85
CA LYS A 8 -33.30 6.37 46.09
C LYS A 8 -33.15 4.85 46.08
N TYR A 9 -34.11 4.14 45.52
CA TYR A 9 -34.20 2.68 45.63
C TYR A 9 -33.66 1.92 44.40
N ILE A 10 -33.54 2.57 43.23
CA ILE A 10 -33.17 1.91 41.97
C ILE A 10 -31.80 1.23 41.99
N ARG A 11 -30.86 1.75 42.80
CA ARG A 11 -29.51 1.18 42.95
C ARG A 11 -29.41 0.10 44.05
N MET A 12 -30.50 -0.19 44.77
CA MET A 12 -30.46 -1.21 45.82
C MET A 12 -30.34 -2.61 45.23
N THR A 13 -29.62 -3.49 45.93
CA THR A 13 -29.35 -4.87 45.50
C THR A 13 -30.32 -5.89 46.08
N ASN A 14 -31.24 -5.47 46.94
CA ASN A 14 -32.24 -6.37 47.54
C ASN A 14 -33.24 -6.86 46.47
N PRO A 15 -33.37 -8.17 46.23
CA PRO A 15 -34.24 -8.71 45.17
C PRO A 15 -35.71 -8.32 45.32
N TYR A 16 -36.24 -8.28 46.55
CA TYR A 16 -37.64 -7.90 46.78
C TYR A 16 -37.90 -6.43 46.44
N ILE A 17 -36.92 -5.55 46.74
CA ILE A 17 -37.00 -4.13 46.38
C ILE A 17 -36.94 -3.98 44.86
N ARG A 18 -36.01 -4.67 44.19
CA ARG A 18 -35.88 -4.66 42.73
C ARG A 18 -37.14 -5.16 42.03
N GLN A 19 -37.71 -6.29 42.47
CA GLN A 19 -38.94 -6.84 41.91
C GLN A 19 -40.11 -5.86 42.07
N LEU A 20 -40.25 -5.24 43.24
CA LEU A 20 -41.27 -4.23 43.49
C LEU A 20 -41.07 -3.00 42.60
N LEU A 21 -39.82 -2.52 42.44
CA LEU A 21 -39.50 -1.37 41.61
C LEU A 21 -39.83 -1.59 40.14
N VAL A 22 -39.39 -2.70 39.55
CA VAL A 22 -39.72 -3.01 38.14
C VAL A 22 -41.22 -3.10 37.97
N GLY A 23 -41.93 -3.76 38.90
CA GLY A 23 -43.38 -3.83 38.86
C GLY A 23 -44.05 -2.45 38.88
N TRP A 24 -43.62 -1.54 39.75
CA TRP A 24 -44.16 -0.18 39.76
C TRP A 24 -43.78 0.64 38.53
N ILE A 25 -42.56 0.49 38.00
CA ILE A 25 -42.15 1.14 36.76
C ILE A 25 -43.11 0.72 35.64
N THR A 26 -43.31 -0.58 35.41
CA THR A 26 -44.21 -1.10 34.37
C THR A 26 -45.67 -0.68 34.58
N VAL A 27 -46.15 -0.63 35.83
CA VAL A 27 -47.52 -0.17 36.11
C VAL A 27 -47.67 1.31 35.79
N LEU A 28 -46.71 2.15 36.19
CA LEU A 28 -46.78 3.59 35.92
C LEU A 28 -46.65 3.91 34.43
N ASP A 29 -45.81 3.16 33.73
CA ASP A 29 -45.65 3.22 32.28
C ASP A 29 -46.95 2.92 31.53
N SER A 30 -47.75 1.98 32.05
CA SER A 30 -49.07 1.66 31.48
C SER A 30 -50.16 2.72 31.70
N VAL A 31 -49.90 3.77 32.49
CA VAL A 31 -50.89 4.84 32.78
C VAL A 31 -50.81 5.92 31.70
N PRO A 32 -51.87 6.14 30.89
CA PRO A 32 -51.82 7.06 29.74
C PRO A 32 -51.50 8.53 30.08
N ASP A 33 -51.78 8.95 31.32
CA ASP A 33 -51.58 10.33 31.77
C ASP A 33 -50.15 10.58 32.32
N ILE A 34 -49.30 9.55 32.38
CA ILE A 34 -47.94 9.64 32.92
C ILE A 34 -46.95 9.34 31.81
N ASP A 35 -46.20 10.35 31.37
CA ASP A 35 -45.07 10.13 30.48
C ASP A 35 -43.86 9.66 31.29
N MET A 36 -43.59 8.36 31.27
CA MET A 36 -42.45 7.77 31.95
C MET A 36 -41.14 7.92 31.17
N LEU A 37 -41.20 8.26 29.86
CA LEU A 37 -40.00 8.46 29.03
C LEU A 37 -39.20 9.67 29.51
N ASP A 38 -39.87 10.75 29.92
CA ASP A 38 -39.24 11.95 30.50
C ASP A 38 -38.34 11.63 31.70
N TRP A 39 -38.65 10.55 32.42
CA TRP A 39 -37.94 10.14 33.63
C TRP A 39 -37.00 8.96 33.40
N LEU A 40 -37.04 8.33 32.22
CA LEU A 40 -36.25 7.15 31.88
C LEU A 40 -34.75 7.31 32.17
N PRO A 41 -34.08 8.44 31.86
CA PRO A 41 -32.67 8.62 32.18
C PRO A 41 -32.32 8.45 33.67
N GLU A 42 -33.27 8.69 34.58
CA GLU A 42 -33.05 8.59 36.03
C GLU A 42 -32.98 7.15 36.54
N PHE A 43 -33.53 6.19 35.80
CA PHE A 43 -33.63 4.79 36.23
C PHE A 43 -33.18 3.75 35.22
N LEU A 44 -32.86 4.15 33.99
CA LEU A 44 -32.38 3.28 32.93
C LEU A 44 -31.18 2.42 33.38
N ASP A 45 -30.16 3.05 33.98
CA ASP A 45 -28.99 2.34 34.52
C ASP A 45 -29.37 1.29 35.57
N GLY A 46 -30.38 1.60 36.39
CA GLY A 46 -30.92 0.68 37.37
C GLY A 46 -31.58 -0.54 36.75
N LEU A 47 -32.37 -0.36 35.68
CA LEU A 47 -32.96 -1.47 34.93
C LEU A 47 -31.89 -2.34 34.27
N PHE A 48 -30.85 -1.74 33.69
CA PHE A 48 -29.69 -2.47 33.19
C PHE A 48 -29.00 -3.29 34.30
N ASN A 49 -28.83 -2.72 35.50
CA ASN A 49 -28.27 -3.46 36.64
C ASN A 49 -29.15 -4.64 37.09
N MET A 50 -30.46 -4.60 36.83
CA MET A 50 -31.40 -5.68 37.13
C MET A 50 -31.39 -6.80 36.08
N LEU A 51 -30.92 -6.54 34.85
CA LEU A 51 -30.70 -7.58 33.84
C LEU A 51 -29.68 -8.64 34.27
N SER A 52 -28.79 -8.28 35.18
CA SER A 52 -27.76 -9.16 35.75
C SER A 52 -28.09 -9.63 37.17
N ASP A 53 -29.35 -9.49 37.61
CA ASP A 53 -29.78 -9.96 38.93
C ASP A 53 -29.70 -11.49 39.06
N GLY A 54 -29.48 -12.02 40.28
CA GLY A 54 -29.49 -13.47 40.52
C GLY A 54 -30.86 -14.11 40.31
N ASN A 55 -31.95 -13.37 40.55
CA ASN A 55 -33.32 -13.85 40.36
C ASN A 55 -33.76 -13.73 38.90
N ARG A 56 -34.13 -14.88 38.31
CA ARG A 56 -34.59 -14.99 36.91
C ARG A 56 -35.83 -14.14 36.63
N GLU A 57 -36.77 -14.06 37.56
CA GLU A 57 -38.00 -13.28 37.38
C GLU A 57 -37.70 -11.78 37.27
N ILE A 58 -36.74 -11.29 38.06
CA ILE A 58 -36.30 -9.88 38.02
C ILE A 58 -35.63 -9.58 36.70
N ARG A 59 -34.73 -10.46 36.24
CA ARG A 59 -34.09 -10.31 34.92
C ARG A 59 -35.12 -10.23 33.80
N GLN A 60 -36.10 -11.14 33.79
CA GLN A 60 -37.14 -11.18 32.76
C GLN A 60 -38.06 -9.96 32.84
N ALA A 61 -38.41 -9.50 34.03
CA ALA A 61 -39.22 -8.30 34.19
C ALA A 61 -38.48 -7.04 33.72
N ALA A 62 -37.18 -6.91 34.04
CA ALA A 62 -36.36 -5.80 33.59
C ALA A 62 -36.15 -5.82 32.07
N ASP A 63 -35.94 -6.99 31.48
CA ASP A 63 -35.82 -7.16 30.02
C ASP A 63 -37.11 -6.76 29.30
N SER A 64 -38.27 -7.24 29.77
CA SER A 64 -39.57 -6.83 29.23
C SER A 64 -39.83 -5.33 29.36
N ALA A 65 -39.49 -4.72 30.50
CA ALA A 65 -39.65 -3.29 30.71
C ALA A 65 -38.76 -2.48 29.76
N LEU A 66 -37.50 -2.86 29.58
CA LEU A 66 -36.59 -2.22 28.62
C LEU A 66 -37.08 -2.38 27.18
N ALA A 67 -37.58 -3.56 26.81
CA ALA A 67 -38.12 -3.79 25.47
C ALA A 67 -39.33 -2.88 25.19
N GLU A 68 -40.17 -2.64 26.19
CA GLU A 68 -41.33 -1.76 26.09
C GLU A 68 -40.92 -0.29 25.95
N PHE A 69 -40.02 0.21 26.82
CA PHE A 69 -39.50 1.58 26.70
C PHE A 69 -38.84 1.83 25.33
N LEU A 70 -38.07 0.86 24.81
CA LEU A 70 -37.49 1.00 23.48
C LEU A 70 -38.56 1.03 22.38
N ARG A 71 -39.66 0.28 22.54
CA ARG A 71 -40.80 0.29 21.61
C ARG A 71 -41.53 1.64 21.63
N GLU A 72 -41.61 2.28 22.78
CA GLU A 72 -42.20 3.61 22.96
C GLU A 72 -41.31 4.71 22.40
N ILE A 73 -40.00 4.69 22.68
CA ILE A 73 -39.00 5.60 22.08
C ILE A 73 -39.10 5.61 20.55
N LYS A 74 -39.34 4.45 19.93
CA LYS A 74 -39.53 4.32 18.48
C LYS A 74 -40.80 5.00 17.93
N GLN A 75 -41.80 5.23 18.78
CA GLN A 75 -43.09 5.83 18.42
C GLN A 75 -43.18 7.32 18.78
N THR A 76 -42.27 7.81 19.62
CA THR A 76 -42.21 9.21 20.05
C THR A 76 -41.38 10.06 19.09
N GLU A 77 -41.91 11.20 18.64
CA GLU A 77 -41.21 12.08 17.69
C GLU A 77 -40.06 12.88 18.33
N ASP A 78 -40.22 13.29 19.60
CA ASP A 78 -39.23 14.09 20.31
C ASP A 78 -38.73 13.40 21.58
N VAL A 79 -37.55 12.80 21.48
CA VAL A 79 -36.90 12.06 22.57
C VAL A 79 -35.59 12.75 22.95
N GLU A 80 -35.36 12.92 24.25
CA GLU A 80 -34.09 13.41 24.82
C GLU A 80 -33.11 12.25 24.94
N PHE A 81 -32.11 12.19 24.05
CA PHE A 81 -31.19 11.06 24.01
C PHE A 81 -29.98 11.22 24.94
N GLY A 82 -29.58 12.43 25.29
CA GLY A 82 -28.23 12.73 25.79
C GLY A 82 -27.86 11.93 27.02
N ARG A 83 -28.64 12.04 28.11
CA ARG A 83 -28.34 11.30 29.35
C ARG A 83 -28.49 9.79 29.19
N MET A 84 -29.32 9.33 28.26
CA MET A 84 -29.45 7.90 27.97
C MET A 84 -28.23 7.37 27.22
N VAL A 85 -27.64 8.15 26.32
CA VAL A 85 -26.42 7.75 25.59
C VAL A 85 -25.27 7.48 26.56
N ASP A 86 -25.05 8.34 27.55
CA ASP A 86 -23.99 8.15 28.56
C ASP A 86 -24.15 6.81 29.30
N ILE A 87 -25.39 6.46 29.66
CA ILE A 87 -25.71 5.19 30.33
C ILE A 87 -25.43 4.02 29.38
N LEU A 88 -25.89 4.09 28.14
CA LEU A 88 -25.68 3.03 27.15
C LEU A 88 -24.20 2.79 26.86
N VAL A 89 -23.42 3.86 26.68
CA VAL A 89 -21.97 3.80 26.48
C VAL A 89 -21.28 3.13 27.68
N GLY A 90 -21.70 3.46 28.90
CA GLY A 90 -21.24 2.78 30.12
C GLY A 90 -21.59 1.29 30.14
N GLN A 91 -22.84 0.94 29.77
CA GLN A 91 -23.33 -0.43 29.79
C GLN A 91 -22.74 -1.31 28.67
N CYS A 92 -22.32 -0.74 27.54
CA CYS A 92 -21.52 -1.44 26.52
C CYS A 92 -20.18 -1.94 27.07
N ASN A 93 -19.65 -1.33 28.13
CA ASN A 93 -18.42 -1.77 28.81
C ASN A 93 -18.69 -2.65 30.05
N SER A 94 -19.94 -3.12 30.24
CA SER A 94 -20.30 -3.95 31.39
C SER A 94 -19.59 -5.30 31.37
N LYS A 95 -19.28 -5.84 32.55
CA LYS A 95 -18.74 -7.21 32.67
C LYS A 95 -19.76 -8.26 32.22
N GLU A 96 -21.05 -7.93 32.32
CA GLU A 96 -22.15 -8.83 32.08
C GLU A 96 -22.53 -8.86 30.61
N ARG A 97 -22.51 -10.06 30.00
CA ARG A 97 -22.79 -10.28 28.58
C ARG A 97 -24.14 -9.70 28.15
N PHE A 98 -25.18 -9.96 28.94
CA PHE A 98 -26.55 -9.55 28.58
C PHE A 98 -26.69 -8.02 28.57
N ASN A 99 -26.09 -7.34 29.55
CA ASN A 99 -26.05 -5.87 29.58
C ASN A 99 -25.39 -5.30 28.33
N ARG A 100 -24.22 -5.82 27.94
CA ARG A 100 -23.52 -5.35 26.74
C ARG A 100 -24.33 -5.56 25.47
N LEU A 101 -24.97 -6.73 25.33
CA LEU A 101 -25.82 -7.05 24.17
C LEU A 101 -27.04 -6.12 24.08
N THR A 102 -27.75 -5.93 25.19
CA THR A 102 -28.91 -5.02 25.23
C THR A 102 -28.47 -3.58 24.97
N ALA A 103 -27.36 -3.14 25.56
CA ALA A 103 -26.85 -1.78 25.38
C ALA A 103 -26.44 -1.51 23.93
N VAL A 104 -25.68 -2.40 23.28
CA VAL A 104 -25.28 -2.19 21.88
C VAL A 104 -26.46 -2.26 20.91
N SER A 105 -27.50 -3.06 21.25
CA SER A 105 -28.75 -3.08 20.48
C SER A 105 -29.50 -1.75 20.60
N TRP A 106 -29.56 -1.17 21.79
CA TRP A 106 -30.11 0.17 22.00
C TRP A 106 -29.29 1.26 21.30
N VAL A 107 -27.96 1.17 21.35
CA VAL A 107 -27.05 2.08 20.62
C VAL A 107 -27.36 2.05 19.12
N GLN A 108 -27.53 0.87 18.53
CA GLN A 108 -27.92 0.76 17.12
C GLN A 108 -29.24 1.49 16.82
N GLU A 109 -30.26 1.28 17.65
CA GLU A 109 -31.57 1.92 17.49
C GLU A 109 -31.48 3.44 17.67
N PHE A 110 -30.68 3.90 18.63
CA PHE A 110 -30.47 5.33 18.88
C PHE A 110 -29.80 6.00 17.69
N VAL A 111 -28.78 5.38 17.10
CA VAL A 111 -28.15 5.89 15.86
C VAL A 111 -29.19 6.09 14.75
N ASN A 112 -30.11 5.13 14.58
CA ASN A 112 -31.13 5.19 13.54
C ASN A 112 -32.26 6.21 13.83
N LEU A 113 -32.65 6.35 15.10
CA LEU A 113 -33.75 7.23 15.53
C LEU A 113 -33.28 8.68 15.74
N GLY A 114 -32.20 8.86 16.50
CA GLY A 114 -31.69 10.17 16.92
C GLY A 114 -30.99 10.94 15.80
N ARG A 115 -30.35 10.26 14.84
CA ARG A 115 -29.69 10.87 13.67
C ARG A 115 -28.82 12.08 14.01
N GLU A 116 -29.15 13.27 13.51
CA GLU A 116 -28.39 14.50 13.73
C GLU A 116 -28.56 15.06 15.15
N LYS A 117 -29.59 14.64 15.92
CA LYS A 117 -29.70 14.99 17.36
C LYS A 117 -28.56 14.39 18.20
N LEU A 118 -27.82 13.42 17.65
CA LEU A 118 -26.73 12.72 18.34
C LEU A 118 -25.33 13.22 17.98
N VAL A 119 -25.21 14.33 17.24
CA VAL A 119 -23.92 14.82 16.72
C VAL A 119 -22.88 15.00 17.82
N GLU A 120 -23.26 15.58 18.96
CA GLU A 120 -22.37 15.77 20.12
C GLU A 120 -21.90 14.45 20.74
N PHE A 121 -22.61 13.35 20.50
CA PHE A 121 -22.35 12.03 21.08
C PHE A 121 -21.72 11.04 20.10
N TYR A 122 -21.48 11.42 18.83
CA TYR A 122 -20.94 10.49 17.83
C TYR A 122 -19.60 9.87 18.25
N ALA A 123 -18.75 10.61 18.94
CA ALA A 123 -17.47 10.11 19.43
C ALA A 123 -17.64 9.02 20.50
N ASP A 124 -18.53 9.23 21.47
CA ASP A 124 -18.79 8.28 22.55
C ASP A 124 -19.49 7.02 22.04
N LEU A 125 -20.46 7.20 21.12
CA LEU A 125 -21.14 6.11 20.44
C LEU A 125 -20.15 5.27 19.62
N LEU A 126 -19.27 5.91 18.83
CA LEU A 126 -18.21 5.22 18.10
C LEU A 126 -17.31 4.43 19.06
N ALA A 127 -16.93 5.03 20.19
CA ALA A 127 -16.07 4.37 21.16
C ALA A 127 -16.71 3.12 21.76
N ALA A 128 -18.00 3.19 22.12
CA ALA A 128 -18.77 2.06 22.61
C ALA A 128 -18.92 0.95 21.55
N ILE A 129 -19.24 1.34 20.31
CA ILE A 129 -19.40 0.39 19.20
C ILE A 129 -18.07 -0.32 18.91
N MET A 130 -16.95 0.40 18.83
CA MET A 130 -15.63 -0.17 18.58
C MET A 130 -15.23 -1.20 19.65
N HIS A 131 -15.54 -0.92 20.92
CA HIS A 131 -15.36 -1.87 22.02
C HIS A 131 -16.16 -3.16 21.77
N CYS A 132 -17.43 -3.03 21.38
CA CYS A 132 -18.32 -4.16 21.12
C CYS A 132 -17.96 -4.96 19.85
N ILE A 133 -17.31 -4.37 18.84
CA ILE A 133 -16.78 -5.11 17.67
C ILE A 133 -15.65 -6.06 18.11
N SER A 134 -14.87 -5.67 19.12
CA SER A 134 -13.83 -6.49 19.74
C SER A 134 -14.35 -7.47 20.80
N ASP A 135 -15.67 -7.57 21.02
CA ASP A 135 -16.23 -8.41 22.09
C ASP A 135 -15.90 -9.91 21.86
N ALA A 136 -15.76 -10.67 22.94
CA ALA A 136 -15.59 -12.13 22.88
C ALA A 136 -16.82 -12.84 22.30
N GLU A 137 -18.02 -12.28 22.51
CA GLU A 137 -19.30 -12.84 22.13
C GLU A 137 -19.70 -12.48 20.70
N HIS A 138 -19.93 -13.49 19.87
CA HIS A 138 -20.24 -13.30 18.46
C HIS A 138 -21.52 -12.50 18.20
N GLU A 139 -22.57 -12.71 19.01
CA GLU A 139 -23.83 -11.98 18.88
C GLU A 139 -23.64 -10.47 19.11
N ILE A 140 -22.82 -10.10 20.10
CA ILE A 140 -22.50 -8.69 20.38
C ILE A 140 -21.74 -8.07 19.21
N ARG A 141 -20.74 -8.78 18.68
CA ARG A 141 -19.99 -8.33 17.50
C ARG A 141 -20.90 -8.06 16.29
N GLN A 142 -21.85 -8.96 16.01
CA GLN A 142 -22.77 -8.77 14.88
C GLN A 142 -23.69 -7.56 15.01
N VAL A 143 -24.14 -7.25 16.22
CA VAL A 143 -24.94 -6.03 16.46
C VAL A 143 -24.05 -4.81 16.36
N ALA A 144 -22.85 -4.86 16.93
CA ALA A 144 -21.88 -3.77 16.88
C ALA A 144 -21.42 -3.44 15.45
N GLU A 145 -21.17 -4.44 14.61
CA GLU A 145 -20.81 -4.25 13.20
C GLU A 145 -21.93 -3.54 12.42
N ARG A 146 -23.19 -3.91 12.67
CA ARG A 146 -24.34 -3.21 12.08
C ARG A 146 -24.47 -1.78 12.59
N ALA A 147 -24.36 -1.58 13.90
CA ALA A 147 -24.37 -0.25 14.50
C ALA A 147 -23.22 0.64 13.96
N ASN A 148 -22.05 0.06 13.73
CA ASN A 148 -20.91 0.73 13.13
C ASN A 148 -21.20 1.19 11.70
N ASP A 149 -21.78 0.33 10.88
CA ASP A 149 -22.13 0.67 9.49
C ASP A 149 -23.23 1.73 9.45
N ASP A 150 -24.25 1.61 10.30
CA ASP A 150 -25.33 2.60 10.47
C ASP A 150 -24.76 3.97 10.88
N LEU A 151 -23.88 4.00 11.90
CA LEU A 151 -23.25 5.25 12.38
C LEU A 151 -22.31 5.84 11.33
N LEU A 152 -21.56 5.02 10.59
CA LEU A 152 -20.68 5.48 9.52
C LEU A 152 -21.47 6.14 8.39
N GLN A 153 -22.60 5.55 7.96
CA GLN A 153 -23.46 6.15 6.95
C GLN A 153 -24.14 7.42 7.45
N LEU A 154 -24.56 7.43 8.72
CA LEU A 154 -25.13 8.62 9.35
C LEU A 154 -24.12 9.76 9.31
N VAL A 155 -22.93 9.57 9.90
CA VAL A 155 -21.88 10.60 9.87
C VAL A 155 -21.48 10.97 8.46
N LYS A 156 -21.51 10.06 7.48
CA LYS A 156 -21.25 10.40 6.07
C LYS A 156 -22.29 11.36 5.49
N SER A 157 -23.56 11.19 5.85
CA SER A 157 -24.71 11.96 5.31
C SER A 157 -25.09 13.21 6.11
N THR A 158 -24.71 13.29 7.39
CA THR A 158 -24.97 14.45 8.26
C THR A 158 -24.45 15.76 7.67
N THR A 159 -25.22 16.84 7.80
CA THR A 159 -24.80 18.18 7.36
C THR A 159 -24.30 19.08 8.49
N GLU A 160 -24.58 18.69 9.74
CA GLU A 160 -24.11 19.36 10.95
C GLU A 160 -22.59 19.28 11.13
N ASP A 161 -22.06 20.22 11.93
CA ASP A 161 -20.64 20.27 12.27
C ASP A 161 -20.29 19.18 13.30
N VAL A 162 -19.36 18.31 12.95
CA VAL A 162 -18.98 17.15 13.77
C VAL A 162 -17.61 17.40 14.38
N GLU A 163 -17.47 17.20 15.69
CA GLU A 163 -16.18 17.28 16.35
C GLU A 163 -15.26 16.12 15.92
N LEU A 164 -14.35 16.40 14.98
CA LEU A 164 -13.49 15.37 14.38
C LEU A 164 -12.36 14.90 15.29
N LEU A 165 -11.89 15.74 16.22
CA LEU A 165 -10.69 15.44 17.02
C LEU A 165 -10.90 14.19 17.93
N PRO A 166 -11.98 14.09 18.72
CA PRO A 166 -12.23 12.90 19.55
C PRO A 166 -12.39 11.62 18.71
N LEU A 167 -13.09 11.72 17.56
CA LEU A 167 -13.24 10.61 16.62
C LEU A 167 -11.88 10.13 16.10
N MET A 168 -11.05 11.06 15.63
CA MET A 168 -9.73 10.72 15.09
C MET A 168 -8.79 10.12 16.14
N GLN A 169 -8.81 10.62 17.38
CA GLN A 169 -8.01 10.05 18.47
C GLN A 169 -8.43 8.61 18.78
N LYS A 170 -9.74 8.35 18.85
CA LYS A 170 -10.26 7.00 19.08
C LYS A 170 -9.88 6.08 17.93
N LEU A 171 -10.14 6.47 16.69
CA LEU A 171 -9.82 5.69 15.49
C LEU A 171 -8.34 5.35 15.38
N THR A 172 -7.46 6.32 15.65
CA THR A 172 -6.01 6.13 15.62
C THR A 172 -5.56 5.10 16.66
N THR A 173 -6.20 5.08 17.83
CA THR A 173 -5.94 4.09 18.88
C THR A 173 -6.37 2.69 18.42
N GLU A 174 -7.56 2.59 17.82
CA GLU A 174 -8.15 1.32 17.36
C GLU A 174 -7.38 0.64 16.22
N LEU A 175 -6.54 1.37 15.46
CA LEU A 175 -5.59 0.77 14.50
C LEU A 175 -4.62 -0.22 15.17
N SER A 176 -4.45 -0.16 16.50
CA SER A 176 -3.61 -1.07 17.27
C SER A 176 -4.38 -2.22 17.91
N SER A 177 -5.69 -2.35 17.67
CA SER A 177 -6.51 -3.41 18.26
C SER A 177 -6.02 -4.80 17.82
N ASP A 178 -6.12 -5.79 18.70
CA ASP A 178 -5.84 -7.19 18.37
C ASP A 178 -6.84 -7.77 17.36
N HIS A 179 -8.04 -7.18 17.28
CA HIS A 179 -9.13 -7.66 16.45
C HIS A 179 -9.09 -7.05 15.04
N VAL A 180 -8.92 -7.93 14.04
CA VAL A 180 -8.92 -7.55 12.62
C VAL A 180 -10.18 -6.74 12.23
N PRO A 181 -11.42 -7.11 12.63
CA PRO A 181 -12.61 -6.33 12.28
C PRO A 181 -12.58 -4.90 12.81
N THR A 182 -12.06 -4.69 14.03
CA THR A 182 -11.95 -3.35 14.63
C THR A 182 -10.94 -2.48 13.88
N ARG A 183 -9.77 -3.03 13.52
CA ARG A 183 -8.79 -2.30 12.68
C ARG A 183 -9.36 -1.96 11.30
N MET A 184 -10.08 -2.90 10.69
CA MET A 184 -10.77 -2.68 9.41
C MET A 184 -11.84 -1.57 9.52
N ALA A 185 -12.66 -1.59 10.58
CA ALA A 185 -13.66 -0.56 10.83
C ALA A 185 -13.00 0.81 11.02
N ALA A 186 -11.92 0.89 11.82
CA ALA A 186 -11.18 2.12 12.04
C ALA A 186 -10.64 2.71 10.72
N LEU A 187 -10.05 1.88 9.85
CA LEU A 187 -9.57 2.32 8.53
C LEU A 187 -10.70 2.79 7.61
N ARG A 188 -11.87 2.12 7.61
CA ARG A 188 -13.05 2.56 6.85
C ARG A 188 -13.55 3.92 7.30
N TRP A 189 -13.58 4.14 8.61
CA TRP A 189 -13.92 5.43 9.21
C TRP A 189 -12.94 6.52 8.80
N ILE A 190 -11.63 6.28 8.96
CA ILE A 190 -10.59 7.23 8.56
C ILE A 190 -10.71 7.56 7.05
N SER A 191 -10.92 6.55 6.21
CA SER A 191 -11.15 6.72 4.77
C SER A 191 -12.35 7.62 4.48
N MET A 192 -13.49 7.37 5.13
CA MET A 192 -14.72 8.15 4.96
C MET A 192 -14.54 9.59 5.44
N LEU A 193 -13.90 9.78 6.59
CA LEU A 193 -13.62 11.11 7.14
C LEU A 193 -12.69 11.92 6.24
N LEU A 194 -11.65 11.29 5.67
CA LEU A 194 -10.76 11.94 4.68
C LEU A 194 -11.50 12.35 3.39
N GLU A 195 -12.50 11.57 2.96
CA GLU A 195 -13.34 11.91 1.81
C GLU A 195 -14.27 13.09 2.12
N LYS A 196 -14.86 13.11 3.32
CA LYS A 196 -15.85 14.13 3.72
C LYS A 196 -15.23 15.45 4.20
N TYR A 197 -14.14 15.39 4.96
CA TYR A 197 -13.51 16.53 5.64
C TYR A 197 -12.00 16.69 5.30
N PRO A 198 -11.60 16.73 4.01
CA PRO A 198 -10.19 16.71 3.62
C PRO A 198 -9.37 17.88 4.20
N ASN A 199 -9.96 19.08 4.26
CA ASN A 199 -9.25 20.28 4.74
C ASN A 199 -9.04 20.26 6.26
N GLN A 200 -10.06 19.86 7.03
CA GLN A 200 -10.00 19.86 8.50
C GLN A 200 -9.08 18.73 9.02
N LEU A 201 -9.03 17.60 8.32
CA LEU A 201 -8.17 16.47 8.71
C LEU A 201 -6.71 16.66 8.33
N SER A 202 -6.39 17.61 7.45
CA SER A 202 -5.00 17.89 7.06
C SER A 202 -4.08 18.15 8.27
N ALA A 203 -4.58 18.82 9.31
CA ALA A 203 -3.86 19.10 10.55
C ALA A 203 -3.59 17.83 11.39
N HIS A 204 -4.40 16.79 11.23
CA HIS A 204 -4.32 15.54 11.99
C HIS A 204 -3.49 14.46 11.28
N ILE A 205 -3.19 14.62 9.98
CA ILE A 205 -2.39 13.67 9.19
C ILE A 205 -1.04 13.38 9.86
N GLY A 206 -0.40 14.39 10.46
CA GLY A 206 0.89 14.21 11.14
C GLY A 206 0.86 13.22 12.31
N GLN A 207 -0.26 13.12 13.04
CA GLN A 207 -0.43 12.17 14.14
C GLN A 207 -0.92 10.80 13.66
N LEU A 208 -1.70 10.79 12.57
CA LEU A 208 -2.26 9.58 11.97
C LEU A 208 -1.21 8.77 11.19
N LEU A 209 -0.34 9.44 10.43
CA LEU A 209 0.59 8.80 9.50
C LEU A 209 1.51 7.75 10.17
N PRO A 210 2.12 7.98 11.35
CA PRO A 210 2.89 6.94 12.03
C PRO A 210 2.09 5.68 12.36
N ALA A 211 0.80 5.83 12.71
CA ALA A 211 -0.06 4.70 13.00
C ALA A 211 -0.40 3.90 11.73
N LEU A 212 -0.68 4.57 10.60
CA LEU A 212 -0.90 3.93 9.31
C LEU A 212 0.38 3.20 8.82
N LEU A 213 1.55 3.85 8.90
CA LEU A 213 2.82 3.21 8.51
C LEU A 213 3.11 1.92 9.29
N ARG A 214 2.80 1.89 10.60
CA ARG A 214 2.89 0.66 11.40
C ARG A 214 1.87 -0.40 10.95
N THR A 215 0.70 0.02 10.47
CA THR A 215 -0.37 -0.85 9.97
C THR A 215 0.01 -1.54 8.66
N LEU A 216 0.99 -1.02 7.89
CA LEU A 216 1.56 -1.73 6.73
C LEU A 216 2.25 -3.05 7.11
N SER A 217 2.68 -3.20 8.36
CA SER A 217 3.26 -4.44 8.90
C SER A 217 2.22 -5.39 9.50
N ASP A 218 0.92 -5.15 9.29
CA ASP A 218 -0.16 -6.00 9.82
C ASP A 218 -0.08 -7.45 9.29
N ILE A 219 -0.55 -8.40 10.09
CA ILE A 219 -0.63 -9.81 9.72
C ILE A 219 -1.71 -10.08 8.66
N SER A 220 -2.75 -9.24 8.59
CA SER A 220 -3.89 -9.42 7.70
C SER A 220 -3.75 -8.59 6.43
N ASP A 221 -3.71 -9.25 5.28
CA ASP A 221 -3.61 -8.59 3.98
C ASP A 221 -4.77 -7.63 3.73
N SER A 222 -5.98 -7.95 4.21
CA SER A 222 -7.15 -7.07 4.09
C SER A 222 -6.95 -5.72 4.79
N VAL A 223 -6.26 -5.72 5.95
CA VAL A 223 -5.95 -4.52 6.72
C VAL A 223 -4.92 -3.69 5.96
N VAL A 224 -3.83 -4.32 5.51
CA VAL A 224 -2.77 -3.64 4.74
C VAL A 224 -3.34 -3.05 3.44
N LEU A 225 -4.18 -3.78 2.70
CA LEU A 225 -4.74 -3.29 1.45
C LEU A 225 -5.68 -2.09 1.65
N LEU A 226 -6.47 -2.09 2.72
CA LEU A 226 -7.35 -0.97 3.06
C LEU A 226 -6.55 0.23 3.60
N ASP A 227 -5.51 -0.02 4.38
CA ASP A 227 -4.58 1.01 4.86
C ASP A 227 -3.88 1.72 3.67
N LEU A 228 -3.47 0.96 2.65
CA LEU A 228 -2.94 1.54 1.41
C LEU A 228 -3.96 2.41 0.66
N GLU A 229 -5.26 2.11 0.74
CA GLU A 229 -6.32 2.97 0.20
C GLU A 229 -6.47 4.27 0.99
N VAL A 230 -6.30 4.21 2.32
CA VAL A 230 -6.25 5.40 3.19
C VAL A 230 -5.03 6.26 2.86
N LEU A 231 -3.83 5.65 2.80
CA LEU A 231 -2.58 6.35 2.44
C LEU A 231 -2.65 6.95 1.04
N ALA A 232 -3.22 6.25 0.06
CA ALA A 232 -3.41 6.78 -1.28
C ALA A 232 -4.34 8.02 -1.28
N ARG A 233 -5.39 8.01 -0.46
CA ARG A 233 -6.31 9.15 -0.32
C ARG A 233 -5.63 10.36 0.34
N ILE A 234 -4.81 10.14 1.37
CA ILE A 234 -3.95 11.18 1.95
C ILE A 234 -3.03 11.78 0.87
N SER A 235 -2.53 10.90 0.00
CA SER A 235 -1.58 11.24 -1.06
C SER A 235 -2.21 11.91 -2.30
N LEU A 236 -3.49 12.28 -2.26
CA LEU A 236 -4.11 13.12 -3.29
C LEU A 236 -3.55 14.55 -3.27
N ASN A 237 -3.03 15.01 -2.12
CA ASN A 237 -2.29 16.25 -2.02
C ASN A 237 -0.81 16.02 -2.36
N LYS A 238 -0.24 16.80 -3.29
CA LYS A 238 1.16 16.68 -3.73
C LYS A 238 2.18 16.70 -2.58
N VAL A 239 1.96 17.54 -1.56
CA VAL A 239 2.88 17.65 -0.42
C VAL A 239 2.87 16.37 0.42
N GLU A 240 1.68 15.83 0.66
CA GLU A 240 1.52 14.59 1.42
C GLU A 240 1.93 13.35 0.60
N PHE A 241 1.75 13.38 -0.72
CA PHE A 241 2.22 12.34 -1.64
C PHE A 241 3.72 12.08 -1.50
N GLU A 242 4.55 13.14 -1.56
CA GLU A 242 5.99 12.98 -1.35
C GLU A 242 6.32 12.49 0.06
N LYS A 243 5.69 13.04 1.10
CA LYS A 243 5.93 12.64 2.49
C LYS A 243 5.60 11.17 2.74
N VAL A 244 4.44 10.70 2.26
CA VAL A 244 4.00 9.31 2.42
C VAL A 244 4.96 8.35 1.74
N LEU A 245 5.32 8.61 0.48
CA LEU A 245 6.24 7.73 -0.26
C LEU A 245 7.64 7.71 0.35
N ASN A 246 8.14 8.86 0.82
CA ASN A 246 9.40 8.93 1.57
C ASN A 246 9.33 8.11 2.86
N ALA A 247 8.23 8.23 3.60
CA ALA A 247 8.05 7.49 4.84
C ALA A 247 7.94 5.97 4.63
N ILE A 248 7.31 5.52 3.53
CA ILE A 248 7.26 4.11 3.14
C ILE A 248 8.66 3.58 2.80
N LEU A 249 9.47 4.35 2.06
CA LEU A 249 10.85 3.95 1.78
C LEU A 249 11.71 3.87 3.05
N LEU A 250 11.54 4.84 3.96
CA LEU A 250 12.21 4.81 5.26
C LEU A 250 11.77 3.60 6.10
N LEU A 251 10.48 3.24 6.06
CA LEU A 251 9.96 2.04 6.71
C LEU A 251 10.60 0.78 6.14
N PHE A 252 10.70 0.65 4.81
CA PHE A 252 11.39 -0.49 4.20
C PHE A 252 12.89 -0.53 4.50
N ALA A 253 13.54 0.63 4.64
CA ALA A 253 14.95 0.70 5.02
C ALA A 253 15.17 0.23 6.47
N GLN A 254 14.26 0.58 7.37
CA GLN A 254 14.30 0.19 8.79
C GLN A 254 13.87 -1.28 9.00
N ASP A 255 12.87 -1.76 8.26
CA ASP A 255 12.36 -3.12 8.32
C ASP A 255 12.51 -3.85 6.98
N ARG A 256 13.67 -4.48 6.78
CA ARG A 256 13.99 -5.26 5.58
C ARG A 256 13.05 -6.46 5.37
N ARG A 257 12.52 -7.04 6.45
CA ARG A 257 11.62 -8.20 6.36
C ARG A 257 10.28 -7.80 5.74
N LEU A 258 9.81 -6.59 6.05
CA LEU A 258 8.60 -6.03 5.43
C LEU A 258 8.76 -5.90 3.90
N LEU A 259 9.91 -5.40 3.44
CA LEU A 259 10.20 -5.28 2.01
C LEU A 259 10.19 -6.66 1.32
N GLU A 260 10.86 -7.66 1.91
CA GLU A 260 10.93 -9.02 1.35
C GLU A 260 9.56 -9.71 1.29
N MET A 261 8.76 -9.59 2.35
CA MET A 261 7.48 -10.30 2.47
C MET A 261 6.32 -9.58 1.78
N ARG A 262 6.25 -8.25 1.90
CA ARG A 262 5.08 -7.45 1.49
C ARG A 262 5.40 -6.34 0.50
N GLY A 263 6.66 -5.99 0.27
CA GLY A 263 7.06 -4.85 -0.56
C GLY A 263 6.46 -4.88 -1.97
N SER A 264 6.46 -6.07 -2.61
CA SER A 264 5.83 -6.24 -3.92
C SER A 264 4.33 -5.92 -3.90
N MET A 265 3.59 -6.43 -2.92
CA MET A 265 2.16 -6.17 -2.78
C MET A 265 1.87 -4.68 -2.53
N ILE A 266 2.64 -4.05 -1.63
CA ILE A 266 2.48 -2.63 -1.27
C ILE A 266 2.69 -1.74 -2.49
N VAL A 267 3.84 -1.87 -3.16
CA VAL A 267 4.18 -1.03 -4.32
C VAL A 267 3.18 -1.22 -5.46
N ARG A 268 2.79 -2.47 -5.75
CA ARG A 268 1.80 -2.77 -6.78
C ARG A 268 0.44 -2.15 -6.49
N LYS A 269 -0.07 -2.30 -5.26
CA LYS A 269 -1.34 -1.70 -4.86
C LYS A 269 -1.28 -0.17 -4.93
N LEU A 270 -0.16 0.47 -4.54
CA LEU A 270 0.02 1.91 -4.73
C LEU A 270 0.00 2.30 -6.21
N CYS A 271 0.65 1.55 -7.10
CA CYS A 271 0.60 1.80 -8.55
C CYS A 271 -0.79 1.59 -9.17
N VAL A 272 -1.67 0.81 -8.53
CA VAL A 272 -3.08 0.68 -8.94
C VAL A 272 -3.91 1.88 -8.46
N LEU A 273 -3.62 2.38 -7.26
CA LEU A 273 -4.40 3.45 -6.63
C LEU A 273 -3.96 4.86 -7.06
N LEU A 274 -2.69 5.02 -7.44
CA LEU A 274 -2.04 6.30 -7.78
C LEU A 274 -1.28 6.16 -9.10
N ASP A 275 -0.78 7.29 -9.62
CA ASP A 275 0.00 7.29 -10.86
C ASP A 275 1.34 6.56 -10.70
N SER A 276 1.53 5.47 -11.47
CA SER A 276 2.71 4.62 -11.40
C SER A 276 3.99 5.34 -11.83
N LYS A 277 3.91 6.26 -12.81
CA LYS A 277 5.05 7.10 -13.23
C LYS A 277 5.56 7.96 -12.07
N SER A 278 4.66 8.68 -11.41
CA SER A 278 4.99 9.58 -10.30
C SER A 278 5.59 8.85 -9.10
N ILE A 279 5.05 7.67 -8.75
CA ILE A 279 5.61 6.81 -7.70
C ILE A 279 7.06 6.43 -8.02
N TYR A 280 7.30 5.94 -9.24
CA TYR A 280 8.62 5.49 -9.69
C TYR A 280 9.64 6.64 -9.73
N LEU A 281 9.22 7.83 -10.15
CA LEU A 281 10.06 9.03 -10.12
C LEU A 281 10.46 9.45 -8.70
N ILE A 282 9.53 9.43 -7.74
CA ILE A 282 9.87 9.75 -6.34
C ILE A 282 10.79 8.70 -5.76
N PHE A 283 10.50 7.42 -5.96
CA PHE A 283 11.40 6.36 -5.51
C PHE A 283 12.79 6.48 -6.13
N ALA A 284 12.89 6.79 -7.43
CA ALA A 284 14.16 7.02 -8.09
C ALA A 284 14.89 8.26 -7.57
N LYS A 285 14.17 9.37 -7.30
CA LYS A 285 14.74 10.58 -6.70
C LYS A 285 15.33 10.30 -5.33
N VAL A 286 14.60 9.58 -4.47
CA VAL A 286 15.04 9.23 -3.12
C VAL A 286 16.23 8.27 -3.17
N LEU A 287 16.11 7.17 -3.90
CA LEU A 287 17.16 6.16 -4.03
C LEU A 287 18.42 6.71 -4.74
N GLY A 288 18.24 7.60 -5.71
CA GLY A 288 19.32 8.26 -6.44
C GLY A 288 20.01 9.38 -5.66
N THR A 289 19.52 9.74 -4.46
CA THR A 289 20.21 10.70 -3.60
C THR A 289 21.43 10.02 -2.97
N GLU A 290 22.58 10.21 -3.61
CA GLU A 290 23.84 9.56 -3.23
C GLU A 290 24.22 9.77 -1.74
N ALA A 291 23.87 10.92 -1.17
CA ALA A 291 24.18 11.28 0.21
C ALA A 291 23.37 10.52 1.27
N VAL A 292 22.39 9.70 0.89
CA VAL A 292 21.56 8.95 1.86
C VAL A 292 21.85 7.45 1.78
N TYR A 293 22.01 6.91 0.57
CA TYR A 293 22.11 5.46 0.38
C TYR A 293 23.51 4.93 0.09
N LEU A 294 24.53 5.79 0.05
CA LEU A 294 25.94 5.38 -0.12
C LEU A 294 26.82 5.71 1.09
N ASP A 295 26.20 6.11 2.22
CA ASP A 295 26.91 6.45 3.45
C ASP A 295 27.25 5.21 4.30
N SER A 296 26.39 4.19 4.27
CA SER A 296 26.61 2.93 4.98
C SER A 296 26.43 1.72 4.06
N GLN A 297 27.10 0.60 4.40
CA GLN A 297 26.88 -0.67 3.70
C GLN A 297 25.41 -1.09 3.78
N ALA A 298 24.74 -0.84 4.91
CA ALA A 298 23.37 -1.25 5.11
C ALA A 298 22.41 -0.51 4.17
N ASP A 299 22.64 0.78 3.92
CA ASP A 299 21.79 1.58 3.05
C ASP A 299 22.01 1.22 1.57
N SER A 300 23.26 0.91 1.22
CA SER A 300 23.64 0.47 -0.12
C SER A 300 23.00 -0.89 -0.47
N GLU A 301 23.03 -1.84 0.47
CA GLU A 301 22.33 -3.13 0.34
C GLU A 301 20.81 -2.94 0.20
N PHE A 302 20.21 -2.06 1.01
CA PHE A 302 18.79 -1.75 0.93
C PHE A 302 18.42 -1.19 -0.45
N ALA A 303 19.15 -0.20 -0.95
CA ALA A 303 18.89 0.39 -2.27
C ALA A 303 18.95 -0.66 -3.39
N ALA A 304 19.92 -1.58 -3.34
CA ALA A 304 20.03 -2.67 -4.32
C ALA A 304 18.83 -3.63 -4.29
N VAL A 305 18.34 -4.00 -3.10
CA VAL A 305 17.17 -4.88 -2.92
C VAL A 305 15.88 -4.16 -3.31
N MET A 306 15.74 -2.88 -2.96
CA MET A 306 14.59 -2.07 -3.34
C MET A 306 14.51 -1.91 -4.86
N VAL A 307 15.62 -1.55 -5.52
CA VAL A 307 15.71 -1.48 -7.00
C VAL A 307 15.40 -2.82 -7.63
N GLN A 308 15.91 -3.93 -7.08
CA GLN A 308 15.58 -5.27 -7.57
C GLN A 308 14.08 -5.55 -7.50
N THR A 309 13.42 -5.14 -6.42
CA THR A 309 11.97 -5.30 -6.22
C THR A 309 11.18 -4.46 -7.21
N LEU A 310 11.53 -3.18 -7.37
CA LEU A 310 10.92 -2.28 -8.36
C LEU A 310 11.11 -2.79 -9.78
N ASN A 311 12.30 -3.28 -10.11
CA ASN A 311 12.57 -3.83 -11.43
C ASN A 311 11.73 -5.07 -11.72
N LEU A 312 11.59 -5.99 -10.75
CA LEU A 312 10.73 -7.15 -10.93
C LEU A 312 9.27 -6.73 -11.16
N ILE A 313 8.75 -5.79 -10.36
CA ILE A 313 7.40 -5.25 -10.53
C ILE A 313 7.26 -4.64 -11.93
N LEU A 314 8.19 -3.78 -12.33
CA LEU A 314 8.25 -3.19 -13.68
C LEU A 314 8.25 -4.24 -14.78
N LEU A 315 8.85 -5.41 -14.57
CA LEU A 315 8.89 -6.50 -15.54
C LEU A 315 7.78 -7.54 -15.42
N THR A 316 6.84 -7.43 -14.48
CA THR A 316 5.77 -8.45 -14.32
C THR A 316 4.36 -7.89 -14.09
N ALA A 317 4.24 -6.68 -13.56
CA ALA A 317 2.96 -6.11 -13.15
C ALA A 317 2.17 -5.52 -14.32
N ASN A 318 0.86 -5.75 -14.40
CA ASN A 318 0.06 -5.25 -15.52
C ASN A 318 -0.18 -3.73 -15.41
N GLU A 319 -0.30 -3.23 -14.18
CA GLU A 319 -0.53 -1.82 -13.86
C GLU A 319 0.62 -0.86 -14.28
N LEU A 320 1.75 -1.39 -14.78
CA LEU A 320 2.90 -0.62 -15.26
C LEU A 320 3.01 -0.54 -16.79
N GLU A 321 2.00 -1.00 -17.53
CA GLU A 321 1.99 -0.95 -19.00
C GLU A 321 2.31 0.45 -19.54
N HIS A 322 1.62 1.49 -19.05
CA HIS A 322 1.86 2.87 -19.46
C HIS A 322 3.30 3.36 -19.18
N LEU A 323 3.88 2.99 -18.03
CA LEU A 323 5.26 3.34 -17.70
C LEU A 323 6.25 2.65 -18.64
N ARG A 324 6.00 1.38 -19.03
CA ARG A 324 6.83 0.69 -20.03
C ARG A 324 6.77 1.37 -21.39
N ASP A 325 5.60 1.91 -21.78
CA ASP A 325 5.42 2.61 -23.05
C ASP A 325 6.19 3.93 -23.08
N ILE A 326 6.24 4.65 -21.94
CA ILE A 326 7.09 5.83 -21.77
C ILE A 326 8.57 5.44 -21.98
N LEU A 327 9.04 4.41 -21.27
CA LEU A 327 10.43 3.97 -21.33
C LEU A 327 10.86 3.54 -22.74
N ARG A 328 9.98 2.87 -23.49
CA ARG A 328 10.24 2.49 -24.89
C ARG A 328 10.30 3.68 -25.84
N ARG A 329 9.62 4.78 -25.51
CA ARG A 329 9.62 6.01 -26.32
C ARG A 329 10.82 6.90 -26.04
N SER A 330 11.46 6.78 -24.87
CA SER A 330 12.56 7.65 -24.43
C SER A 330 13.74 7.74 -25.41
N PHE A 331 14.00 6.70 -26.20
CA PHE A 331 15.11 6.66 -27.17
C PHE A 331 14.68 6.91 -28.63
N GLN A 332 13.41 7.20 -28.88
CA GLN A 332 12.91 7.48 -30.23
C GLN A 332 13.16 8.95 -30.61
N SER A 333 13.34 9.25 -31.89
CA SER A 333 13.58 10.63 -32.38
C SER A 333 12.46 11.63 -32.03
N ARG A 334 11.26 11.14 -31.67
CA ARG A 334 10.10 11.93 -31.25
C ARG A 334 9.87 11.94 -29.72
N ALA A 335 10.82 11.46 -28.92
CA ALA A 335 10.69 11.40 -27.46
C ALA A 335 10.41 12.79 -26.85
N SER A 336 9.51 12.84 -25.87
CA SER A 336 9.33 14.04 -25.04
C SER A 336 10.53 14.23 -24.10
N GLU A 337 10.82 15.46 -23.68
CA GLU A 337 11.81 15.71 -22.61
C GLU A 337 11.45 14.95 -21.33
N ASP A 338 10.16 14.85 -21.05
CA ASP A 338 9.61 14.11 -19.91
C ASP A 338 9.85 12.59 -20.02
N ASP A 339 9.78 12.00 -21.23
CA ASP A 339 10.09 10.58 -21.46
C ASP A 339 11.58 10.30 -21.20
N VAL A 340 12.44 11.24 -21.60
CA VAL A 340 13.90 11.18 -21.38
C VAL A 340 14.24 11.34 -19.90
N GLU A 341 13.58 12.25 -19.20
CA GLU A 341 13.76 12.47 -17.76
C GLU A 341 13.39 11.22 -16.96
N VAL A 342 12.27 10.57 -17.29
CA VAL A 342 11.84 9.32 -16.63
C VAL A 342 12.90 8.23 -16.75
N PHE A 343 13.41 7.98 -17.96
CA PHE A 343 14.46 6.99 -18.16
C PHE A 343 15.73 7.36 -17.38
N THR A 344 16.16 8.62 -17.48
CA THR A 344 17.39 9.10 -16.84
C THR A 344 17.33 8.99 -15.31
N ALA A 345 16.19 9.39 -14.71
CA ALA A 345 15.97 9.29 -13.28
C ALA A 345 15.98 7.84 -12.81
N LEU A 346 15.22 6.96 -13.48
CA LEU A 346 15.19 5.54 -13.15
C LEU A 346 16.56 4.90 -13.29
N PHE A 347 17.26 5.16 -14.40
CA PHE A 347 18.58 4.59 -14.66
C PHE A 347 19.57 4.95 -13.56
N ARG A 348 19.63 6.22 -13.14
CA ARG A 348 20.54 6.67 -12.06
C ARG A 348 20.33 5.91 -10.76
N SER A 349 19.07 5.69 -10.36
CA SER A 349 18.77 4.84 -9.20
C SER A 349 18.95 3.35 -9.47
N TRP A 350 18.70 2.88 -10.70
CA TRP A 350 18.83 1.46 -11.02
C TRP A 350 20.29 1.01 -11.01
N CYS A 351 21.23 1.95 -11.13
CA CYS A 351 22.66 1.69 -10.98
C CYS A 351 23.06 1.08 -9.63
N HIS A 352 22.22 1.11 -8.58
CA HIS A 352 22.49 0.35 -7.35
C HIS A 352 22.41 -1.17 -7.57
N ASN A 353 21.74 -1.64 -8.65
CA ASN A 353 21.69 -3.03 -9.04
C ASN A 353 22.02 -3.20 -10.54
N PRO A 354 23.17 -3.84 -10.88
CA PRO A 354 23.63 -3.91 -12.27
C PRO A 354 22.67 -4.66 -13.19
N ILE A 355 22.06 -5.75 -12.72
CA ILE A 355 21.11 -6.54 -13.51
C ILE A 355 19.83 -5.76 -13.77
N ALA A 356 19.36 -4.98 -12.79
CA ALA A 356 18.21 -4.10 -12.97
C ALA A 356 18.50 -3.02 -14.01
N ALA A 357 19.63 -2.31 -13.92
CA ALA A 357 20.05 -1.30 -14.90
C ALA A 357 20.15 -1.86 -16.32
N PHE A 358 20.75 -3.04 -16.47
CA PHE A 358 20.83 -3.73 -17.76
C PHE A 358 19.44 -4.13 -18.29
N SER A 359 18.57 -4.67 -17.44
CA SER A 359 17.21 -5.03 -17.84
C SER A 359 16.35 -3.81 -18.21
N LEU A 360 16.58 -2.66 -17.58
CA LEU A 360 15.94 -1.39 -17.93
C LEU A 360 16.36 -0.93 -19.34
N CYS A 361 17.63 -1.09 -19.71
CA CYS A 361 18.12 -0.78 -21.05
C CYS A 361 17.46 -1.67 -22.11
N LEU A 362 17.35 -2.98 -21.84
CA LEU A 362 16.66 -3.92 -22.73
C LEU A 362 15.18 -3.57 -22.88
N LEU A 363 14.51 -3.18 -21.79
CA LEU A 363 13.11 -2.77 -21.81
C LEU A 363 12.90 -1.47 -22.60
N ALA A 364 13.80 -0.51 -22.46
CA ALA A 364 13.78 0.77 -23.18
C ALA A 364 14.30 0.68 -24.62
N GLN A 365 14.70 -0.51 -25.08
CA GLN A 365 15.29 -0.76 -26.41
C GLN A 365 16.61 0.02 -26.67
N SER A 366 17.33 0.37 -25.61
CA SER A 366 18.65 1.01 -25.70
C SER A 366 19.74 -0.05 -25.73
N TYR A 367 19.92 -0.67 -26.90
CA TYR A 367 20.83 -1.80 -27.06
C TYR A 367 22.31 -1.40 -27.01
N SER A 368 22.65 -0.20 -27.49
CA SER A 368 23.99 0.35 -27.39
C SER A 368 24.43 0.51 -25.93
N LEU A 369 23.55 1.07 -25.08
CA LEU A 369 23.81 1.22 -23.65
C LEU A 369 23.88 -0.14 -22.94
N SER A 370 23.03 -1.11 -23.30
CA SER A 370 23.13 -2.47 -22.73
C SER A 370 24.44 -3.17 -23.14
N ALA A 371 24.92 -2.96 -24.37
CA ALA A 371 26.19 -3.53 -24.86
C ALA A 371 27.42 -2.87 -24.22
N ALA A 372 27.31 -1.60 -23.85
CA ALA A 372 28.32 -0.92 -23.05
C ALA A 372 28.33 -1.44 -21.61
N LEU A 373 27.16 -1.56 -20.97
CA LEU A 373 27.01 -2.08 -19.59
C LEU A 373 27.54 -3.51 -19.44
N ILE A 374 27.23 -4.40 -20.39
CA ILE A 374 27.68 -5.81 -20.29
C ILE A 374 29.21 -5.92 -20.30
N SER A 375 29.90 -4.99 -20.98
CA SER A 375 31.36 -4.94 -21.00
C SER A 375 31.94 -4.54 -19.64
N LYS A 376 31.17 -3.80 -18.82
CA LYS A 376 31.53 -3.38 -17.46
C LYS A 376 31.22 -4.41 -16.37
N PHE A 377 30.40 -5.43 -16.69
CA PHE A 377 30.08 -6.48 -15.72
C PHE A 377 31.29 -7.36 -15.37
N ALA A 378 32.33 -7.37 -16.22
CA ALA A 378 33.58 -8.06 -15.95
C ALA A 378 34.31 -7.53 -14.70
N ASP A 379 34.12 -6.25 -14.38
CA ASP A 379 34.76 -5.58 -13.24
C ASP A 379 33.94 -5.70 -11.94
N ILE A 380 32.76 -6.32 -12.01
CA ILE A 380 31.84 -6.50 -10.87
C ILE A 380 32.05 -7.88 -10.24
N ASP A 381 32.14 -7.93 -8.91
CA ASP A 381 32.22 -9.19 -8.16
C ASP A 381 31.00 -10.10 -8.43
N ALA A 382 31.23 -11.22 -9.10
CA ALA A 382 30.22 -12.22 -9.46
C ALA A 382 29.75 -13.04 -8.24
N SER A 383 28.88 -12.45 -7.41
CA SER A 383 28.25 -13.14 -6.29
C SER A 383 27.17 -14.15 -6.74
N VAL A 384 26.83 -15.11 -5.88
CA VAL A 384 25.73 -16.07 -6.15
C VAL A 384 24.40 -15.34 -6.39
N GLY A 385 24.12 -14.29 -5.61
CA GLY A 385 22.92 -13.47 -5.77
C GLY A 385 22.88 -12.75 -7.13
N PHE A 386 24.04 -12.29 -7.62
CA PHE A 386 24.16 -11.70 -8.96
C PHE A 386 23.84 -12.73 -10.06
N LEU A 387 24.39 -13.94 -9.98
CA LEU A 387 24.12 -15.01 -10.95
C LEU A 387 22.65 -15.45 -10.94
N MET A 388 22.03 -15.54 -9.75
CA MET A 388 20.60 -15.84 -9.63
C MET A 388 19.71 -14.78 -10.28
N GLN A 389 20.10 -13.50 -10.19
CA GLN A 389 19.37 -12.42 -10.84
C GLN A 389 19.51 -12.49 -12.37
N ILE A 390 20.67 -12.86 -12.91
CA ILE A 390 20.83 -13.12 -14.34
C ILE A 390 19.94 -14.28 -14.78
N ASP A 391 19.96 -15.41 -14.05
CA ASP A 391 19.13 -16.57 -14.38
C ASP A 391 17.63 -16.19 -14.42
N LYS A 392 17.17 -15.42 -13.43
CA LYS A 392 15.80 -14.91 -13.39
C LYS A 392 15.49 -13.93 -14.54
N LEU A 393 16.40 -13.01 -14.86
CA LEU A 393 16.22 -12.08 -15.98
C LEU A 393 16.06 -12.85 -17.31
N VAL A 394 16.90 -13.86 -17.55
CA VAL A 394 16.84 -14.67 -18.77
C VAL A 394 15.51 -15.40 -18.89
N GLN A 395 14.98 -15.95 -17.80
CA GLN A 395 13.63 -16.52 -17.80
C GLN A 395 12.57 -15.46 -18.14
N LEU A 396 12.72 -14.23 -17.62
CA LEU A 396 11.83 -13.11 -17.94
C LEU A 396 11.96 -12.64 -19.39
N LEU A 397 13.10 -12.81 -20.07
CA LEU A 397 13.24 -12.47 -21.50
C LEU A 397 12.30 -13.31 -22.38
N GLU A 398 11.86 -14.47 -21.91
CA GLU A 398 10.84 -15.29 -22.59
C GLU A 398 9.40 -14.83 -22.33
N SER A 399 9.20 -13.92 -21.36
CA SER A 399 7.88 -13.37 -21.04
C SER A 399 7.35 -12.48 -22.16
N PRO A 400 6.02 -12.23 -22.20
CA PRO A 400 5.41 -11.35 -23.21
C PRO A 400 5.97 -9.93 -23.23
N ILE A 401 6.51 -9.43 -22.11
CA ILE A 401 7.01 -8.05 -22.01
C ILE A 401 8.22 -7.80 -22.93
N PHE A 402 9.02 -8.83 -23.17
CA PHE A 402 10.18 -8.77 -24.08
C PHE A 402 9.87 -9.31 -25.49
N ILE A 403 8.60 -9.36 -25.91
CA ILE A 403 8.25 -9.82 -27.27
C ILE A 403 8.90 -8.94 -28.35
N HIS A 404 8.92 -7.62 -28.16
CA HIS A 404 9.53 -6.68 -29.11
C HIS A 404 11.02 -6.96 -29.29
N MET A 405 11.77 -7.09 -28.19
CA MET A 405 13.19 -7.46 -28.22
C MET A 405 13.41 -8.80 -28.95
N ARG A 406 12.55 -9.80 -28.71
CA ARG A 406 12.66 -11.11 -29.37
C ARG A 406 12.35 -11.06 -30.87
N LEU A 407 11.47 -10.17 -31.31
CA LEU A 407 11.21 -9.93 -32.73
C LEU A 407 12.35 -9.13 -33.38
N GLN A 408 12.93 -8.17 -32.66
CA GLN A 408 14.09 -7.37 -33.10
C GLN A 408 15.36 -8.23 -33.28
N LEU A 409 15.44 -9.42 -32.68
CA LEU A 409 16.50 -10.40 -33.00
C LEU A 409 16.46 -10.91 -34.44
N LEU A 410 15.35 -10.72 -35.16
CA LEU A 410 15.22 -11.09 -36.56
C LEU A 410 15.74 -10.00 -37.51
N GLU A 411 15.93 -8.78 -37.01
CA GLU A 411 16.23 -7.59 -37.80
C GLU A 411 17.76 -7.44 -38.01
N ILE A 412 18.36 -8.40 -38.72
CA ILE A 412 19.82 -8.52 -38.89
C ILE A 412 20.46 -7.30 -39.57
N GLN A 413 19.69 -6.57 -40.38
CA GLN A 413 20.17 -5.44 -41.19
C GLN A 413 20.21 -4.11 -40.42
N GLU A 414 19.63 -4.05 -39.23
CA GLU A 414 19.58 -2.83 -38.43
C GLU A 414 20.84 -2.64 -37.58
N ASP A 415 21.29 -1.40 -37.41
CA ASP A 415 22.54 -1.09 -36.70
C ASP A 415 22.54 -1.58 -35.24
N TYR A 416 21.37 -1.56 -34.60
CA TYR A 416 21.20 -1.96 -33.20
C TYR A 416 21.29 -3.49 -33.00
N HIS A 417 21.18 -4.29 -34.06
CA HIS A 417 21.20 -5.75 -33.97
C HIS A 417 22.52 -6.28 -33.40
N THR A 418 23.65 -5.68 -33.82
CA THR A 418 24.98 -6.05 -33.33
C THR A 418 25.08 -5.84 -31.81
N ASP A 419 24.57 -4.72 -31.31
CA ASP A 419 24.60 -4.39 -29.89
C ASP A 419 23.64 -5.28 -29.07
N LEU A 420 22.46 -5.59 -29.61
CA LEU A 420 21.51 -6.51 -28.98
C LEU A 420 22.12 -7.91 -28.85
N VAL A 421 22.68 -8.44 -29.93
CA VAL A 421 23.32 -9.76 -29.95
C VAL A 421 24.53 -9.79 -29.02
N LYS A 422 25.36 -8.75 -29.02
CA LYS A 422 26.49 -8.60 -28.09
C LYS A 422 26.03 -8.59 -26.63
N SER A 423 24.94 -7.89 -26.33
CA SER A 423 24.34 -7.83 -24.98
C SER A 423 23.87 -9.21 -24.51
N LEU A 424 23.17 -9.96 -25.36
CA LEU A 424 22.65 -11.29 -25.01
C LEU A 424 23.74 -12.37 -24.95
N TYR A 425 24.70 -12.38 -25.88
CA TYR A 425 25.84 -13.30 -25.78
C TYR A 425 26.74 -12.95 -24.60
N GLY A 426 26.92 -11.67 -24.28
CA GLY A 426 27.64 -11.27 -23.06
C GLY A 426 26.95 -11.79 -21.80
N LEU A 427 25.62 -11.70 -21.72
CA LEU A 427 24.84 -12.28 -20.63
C LEU A 427 24.99 -13.81 -20.56
N LEU A 428 25.01 -14.48 -21.71
CA LEU A 428 25.23 -15.93 -21.81
C LEU A 428 26.61 -16.34 -21.27
N MET A 429 27.64 -15.53 -21.50
CA MET A 429 29.02 -15.81 -21.05
C MET A 429 29.22 -15.62 -19.55
N LEU A 430 28.35 -14.84 -18.88
CA LEU A 430 28.39 -14.65 -17.43
C LEU A 430 27.67 -15.77 -16.66
N LEU A 431 26.83 -16.55 -17.34
CA LEU A 431 26.05 -17.61 -16.71
C LEU A 431 26.85 -18.90 -16.53
N PRO A 432 26.70 -19.60 -15.39
CA PRO A 432 27.06 -21.01 -15.31
C PRO A 432 26.16 -21.84 -16.24
N GLN A 433 26.47 -23.13 -16.47
CA GLN A 433 25.65 -24.04 -17.29
C GLN A 433 24.29 -24.40 -16.63
N SER A 434 23.45 -23.39 -16.39
CA SER A 434 22.13 -23.49 -15.76
C SER A 434 21.02 -23.78 -16.79
N ALA A 435 19.78 -23.88 -16.30
CA ALA A 435 18.61 -23.93 -17.18
C ALA A 435 18.48 -22.65 -18.01
N ALA A 436 18.67 -21.47 -17.41
CA ALA A 436 18.64 -20.20 -18.13
C ALA A 436 19.70 -20.13 -19.23
N PHE A 437 20.91 -20.61 -18.99
CA PHE A 437 21.95 -20.70 -20.03
C PHE A 437 21.45 -21.47 -21.25
N ARG A 438 20.80 -22.62 -21.04
CA ARG A 438 20.26 -23.43 -22.15
C ARG A 438 19.15 -22.69 -22.89
N VAL A 439 18.21 -22.07 -22.18
CA VAL A 439 17.12 -21.28 -22.78
C VAL A 439 17.67 -20.18 -23.68
N LEU A 440 18.60 -19.36 -23.18
CA LEU A 440 19.17 -18.26 -23.94
C LEU A 440 20.01 -18.76 -25.13
N ARG A 441 20.83 -19.80 -24.91
CA ARG A 441 21.63 -20.42 -25.97
C ARG A 441 20.75 -20.94 -27.10
N ASP A 442 19.68 -21.66 -26.77
CA ASP A 442 18.82 -22.28 -27.78
C ASP A 442 18.07 -21.21 -28.60
N ARG A 443 17.68 -20.09 -27.97
CA ARG A 443 17.15 -18.91 -28.69
C ARG A 443 18.18 -18.28 -29.61
N LEU A 444 19.39 -18.00 -29.11
CA LEU A 444 20.46 -17.39 -29.91
C LEU A 444 20.93 -18.31 -31.06
N ALA A 445 20.96 -19.62 -30.83
CA ALA A 445 21.28 -20.62 -31.85
C ALA A 445 20.23 -20.64 -32.98
N SER A 446 18.94 -20.46 -32.63
CA SER A 446 17.85 -20.36 -33.61
C SER A 446 18.01 -19.11 -34.49
N VAL A 447 18.34 -17.97 -33.89
CA VAL A 447 18.60 -16.70 -34.60
C VAL A 447 19.84 -16.81 -35.50
N THR A 448 20.93 -17.40 -34.99
CA THR A 448 22.18 -17.55 -35.76
C THR A 448 21.99 -18.51 -36.94
N SER A 449 21.27 -19.61 -36.73
CA SER A 449 20.92 -20.56 -37.80
C SER A 449 20.10 -19.86 -38.90
N MET A 450 19.16 -18.99 -38.52
CA MET A 450 18.41 -18.17 -39.46
C MET A 450 19.30 -17.18 -40.21
N ALA A 451 20.16 -16.44 -39.51
CA ALA A 451 21.06 -15.48 -40.13
C ALA A 451 21.98 -16.16 -41.17
N THR A 452 22.46 -17.37 -40.90
CA THR A 452 23.21 -18.16 -41.89
C THR A 452 22.34 -18.66 -43.04
N ALA A 453 21.06 -18.95 -42.83
CA ALA A 453 20.13 -19.35 -43.89
C ALA A 453 19.75 -18.16 -44.81
N ILE A 454 19.52 -16.98 -44.23
CA ILE A 454 19.22 -15.73 -44.96
C ILE A 454 20.47 -15.23 -45.67
N GLY A 455 21.63 -15.21 -45.01
CA GLY A 455 22.91 -14.85 -45.64
C GLY A 455 23.29 -15.78 -46.80
N ARG A 456 22.88 -17.06 -46.76
CA ARG A 456 23.00 -17.99 -47.89
C ARG A 456 22.02 -17.68 -49.04
N MET A 457 20.87 -17.06 -48.77
CA MET A 457 19.94 -16.60 -49.82
C MET A 457 20.46 -15.33 -50.50
N ASP A 458 21.05 -14.38 -49.75
CA ASP A 458 21.66 -13.18 -50.34
C ASP A 458 22.90 -13.51 -51.18
N LEU A 459 23.74 -14.46 -50.75
CA LEU A 459 24.89 -14.93 -51.55
C LEU A 459 24.47 -15.68 -52.84
N ASN A 460 23.31 -16.36 -52.84
CA ASN A 460 22.76 -17.00 -54.04
C ASN A 460 21.99 -16.01 -54.94
N GLY A 461 21.50 -14.89 -54.40
CA GLY A 461 20.80 -13.84 -55.15
C GLY A 461 21.73 -12.96 -56.00
N ASP A 462 22.97 -12.76 -55.55
CA ASP A 462 23.90 -11.81 -56.18
C ASP A 462 24.66 -12.36 -57.41
N SER A 463 24.45 -13.63 -57.75
CA SER A 463 24.99 -14.24 -58.98
C SER A 463 24.17 -13.90 -60.24
N SER A 464 23.05 -13.18 -60.12
CA SER A 464 22.11 -12.92 -61.23
C SER A 464 22.03 -11.46 -61.71
N ARG A 465 22.73 -10.50 -61.07
CA ARG A 465 22.67 -9.07 -61.44
C ARG A 465 23.95 -8.45 -62.01
N LEU A 466 25.01 -9.24 -62.18
CA LEU A 466 26.21 -8.82 -62.90
C LEU A 466 26.07 -9.05 -64.40
N ARG A 467 25.29 -8.21 -65.10
CA ARG A 467 25.42 -7.86 -66.54
C ARG A 467 24.27 -6.98 -67.02
N GLN A 468 24.43 -5.65 -66.96
CA GLN A 468 24.33 -4.75 -68.14
C GLN A 468 24.43 -3.27 -67.72
N SER A 469 25.31 -2.56 -68.43
CA SER A 469 25.45 -1.09 -68.63
C SER A 469 25.68 -0.21 -67.38
N GLY A 470 26.71 0.62 -67.25
CA GLY A 470 27.52 1.31 -68.25
C GLY A 470 27.10 2.78 -68.34
N GLU A 471 27.91 3.67 -67.76
CA GLU A 471 28.08 5.13 -67.99
C GLU A 471 27.91 6.09 -66.78
N THR A 472 28.68 7.17 -66.88
CA THR A 472 29.39 8.01 -65.90
C THR A 472 28.60 9.14 -65.21
N PRO A 473 29.19 9.84 -64.19
CA PRO A 473 28.46 10.56 -63.16
C PRO A 473 28.20 12.02 -63.55
N ASN A 474 27.13 12.61 -63.01
CA ASN A 474 27.01 14.06 -62.98
C ASN A 474 26.48 14.56 -61.64
N SER A 475 27.24 15.50 -61.10
CA SER A 475 27.02 16.24 -59.87
C SER A 475 25.81 17.17 -59.97
N THR A 476 25.01 17.21 -58.92
CA THR A 476 24.38 18.46 -58.47
C THR A 476 24.29 18.45 -56.96
N ARG A 477 25.08 19.34 -56.37
CA ARG A 477 24.96 19.80 -54.98
C ARG A 477 23.58 20.42 -54.79
N SER A 478 22.92 20.04 -53.71
CA SER A 478 21.96 20.91 -53.02
C SER A 478 22.35 20.87 -51.55
N ASP A 479 22.89 22.00 -51.10
CA ASP A 479 23.13 22.34 -49.71
C ASP A 479 21.80 22.23 -48.93
N ASP A 480 21.79 21.48 -47.84
CA ASP A 480 20.94 21.80 -46.70
C ASP A 480 21.76 21.59 -45.42
N ALA A 481 21.94 22.69 -44.72
CA ALA A 481 22.69 22.79 -43.50
C ALA A 481 21.84 22.35 -42.29
N SER A 482 22.52 21.70 -41.35
CA SER A 482 22.27 21.69 -39.90
C SER A 482 20.92 21.17 -39.38
N VAL A 483 20.93 19.93 -38.89
CA VAL A 483 20.65 19.66 -37.47
C VAL A 483 21.69 18.64 -37.00
N SER A 484 22.63 19.08 -36.15
CA SER A 484 23.51 18.18 -35.42
C SER A 484 22.65 17.37 -34.45
N ASP A 485 22.38 16.11 -34.79
CA ASP A 485 21.65 15.16 -33.97
C ASP A 485 22.56 14.70 -32.82
N SER A 486 22.79 15.58 -31.85
CA SER A 486 23.38 15.16 -30.57
C SER A 486 22.37 14.25 -29.87
N PRO A 487 22.74 13.02 -29.47
CA PRO A 487 21.81 12.14 -28.77
C PRO A 487 21.27 12.86 -27.53
N ARG A 488 19.94 12.97 -27.42
CA ARG A 488 19.27 13.65 -26.30
C ARG A 488 19.57 13.01 -24.93
N ILE A 489 20.04 11.77 -24.94
CA ILE A 489 20.49 11.03 -23.77
C ILE A 489 22.02 10.91 -23.84
N ASP A 490 22.71 11.50 -22.87
CA ASP A 490 24.16 11.37 -22.71
C ASP A 490 24.50 9.99 -22.14
N ALA A 491 24.70 9.02 -23.04
CA ALA A 491 25.02 7.64 -22.67
C ALA A 491 26.36 7.55 -21.91
N ASP A 492 27.32 8.41 -22.20
CA ASP A 492 28.63 8.42 -21.55
C ASP A 492 28.51 8.90 -20.10
N ALA A 493 27.73 9.95 -19.84
CA ALA A 493 27.44 10.40 -18.48
C ALA A 493 26.70 9.33 -17.65
N LEU A 494 25.75 8.61 -18.26
CA LEU A 494 25.04 7.51 -17.61
C LEU A 494 25.97 6.34 -17.25
N LEU A 495 26.88 5.98 -18.16
CA LEU A 495 27.88 4.93 -17.91
C LEU A 495 28.88 5.34 -16.83
N ALA A 496 29.36 6.59 -16.84
CA ALA A 496 30.24 7.11 -15.78
C ALA A 496 29.56 7.09 -14.41
N HIS A 497 28.26 7.42 -14.35
CA HIS A 497 27.46 7.31 -13.13
C HIS A 497 27.36 5.86 -12.64
N PHE A 498 27.08 4.92 -13.56
CA PHE A 498 27.03 3.50 -13.25
C PHE A 498 28.34 2.99 -12.63
N GLU A 499 29.48 3.32 -13.24
CA GLU A 499 30.80 2.93 -12.75
C GLU A 499 31.07 3.49 -11.35
N ASN A 500 30.77 4.76 -11.11
CA ASN A 500 30.93 5.41 -9.81
C ASN A 500 30.11 4.71 -8.72
N VAL A 501 28.83 4.43 -8.98
CA VAL A 501 27.95 3.74 -8.03
C VAL A 501 28.47 2.32 -7.74
N GLN A 502 28.85 1.56 -8.77
CA GLN A 502 29.37 0.20 -8.59
C GLN A 502 30.72 0.18 -7.85
N ALA A 503 31.59 1.15 -8.10
CA ALA A 503 32.85 1.29 -7.37
C ALA A 503 32.62 1.56 -5.88
N LYS A 504 31.70 2.48 -5.54
CA LYS A 504 31.31 2.77 -4.14
C LYS A 504 30.73 1.53 -3.45
N HIS A 505 29.84 0.78 -4.11
CA HIS A 505 29.30 -0.48 -3.57
C HIS A 505 30.39 -1.52 -3.29
N THR A 506 31.39 -1.62 -4.17
CA THR A 506 32.53 -2.54 -3.98
C THR A 506 33.42 -2.09 -2.83
N GLU A 507 33.66 -0.79 -2.67
CA GLU A 507 34.41 -0.23 -1.55
C GLU A 507 33.68 -0.48 -0.21
N LEU A 508 32.38 -0.20 -0.13
CA LEU A 508 31.56 -0.44 1.06
C LEU A 508 31.52 -1.92 1.45
N ARG A 509 31.37 -2.82 0.48
CA ARG A 509 31.43 -4.27 0.71
C ARG A 509 32.79 -4.71 1.28
N ARG A 510 33.88 -4.15 0.75
CA ARG A 510 35.24 -4.45 1.23
C ARG A 510 35.46 -3.95 2.66
N LYS A 511 35.03 -2.72 2.98
CA LYS A 511 35.07 -2.17 4.35
C LYS A 511 34.28 -3.03 5.33
N GLY A 512 33.07 -3.43 4.95
CA GLY A 512 32.23 -4.28 5.79
C GLY A 512 32.79 -5.68 6.05
N MET A 513 33.44 -6.30 5.06
CA MET A 513 34.14 -7.58 5.26
C MET A 513 35.31 -7.42 6.24
N TYR A 514 36.06 -6.33 6.14
CA TYR A 514 37.18 -6.02 7.03
C TYR A 514 36.71 -5.81 8.49
N GLU A 515 35.65 -5.02 8.70
CA GLU A 515 35.05 -4.82 10.03
C GLU A 515 34.53 -6.11 10.65
N LYS A 516 33.86 -6.97 9.86
CA LYS A 516 33.40 -8.29 10.32
C LYS A 516 34.56 -9.23 10.68
N SER A 517 35.70 -9.13 9.99
CA SER A 517 36.89 -9.92 10.30
C SER A 517 37.53 -9.49 11.63
N LEU A 518 37.69 -8.18 11.85
CA LEU A 518 38.15 -7.60 13.11
C LEU A 518 37.26 -7.95 14.30
N ALA A 519 35.93 -7.88 14.13
CA ALA A 519 34.99 -8.25 15.18
C ALA A 519 35.10 -9.74 15.55
N LYS A 520 35.31 -10.62 14.56
CA LYS A 520 35.54 -12.06 14.81
C LYS A 520 36.84 -12.30 15.56
N GLU A 521 37.93 -11.64 15.16
CA GLU A 521 39.24 -11.76 15.82
C GLU A 521 39.19 -11.29 17.29
N GLN A 522 38.47 -10.18 17.57
CA GLN A 522 38.26 -9.69 18.93
C GLN A 522 37.37 -10.62 19.78
N THR A 523 36.37 -11.26 19.17
CA THR A 523 35.54 -12.25 19.88
C THR A 523 36.32 -13.52 20.21
N THR A 524 37.22 -13.96 19.31
CA THR A 524 38.09 -15.11 19.56
C THR A 524 39.26 -14.84 20.50
N ALA A 525 39.62 -13.57 20.75
CA ALA A 525 40.66 -13.20 21.71
C ALA A 525 40.14 -13.04 23.15
N ASN A 526 38.81 -12.98 23.34
CA ASN A 526 38.14 -12.84 24.63
C ASN A 526 37.49 -14.16 25.14
N VAL A 527 37.78 -15.28 24.47
CA VAL A 527 37.44 -16.66 24.88
C VAL A 527 38.75 -17.41 25.05
#